data_AF-A0A7S0MR23-F1
#
_entry.id   AF-A0A7S0MR23-F1
#
_cell.length_a   1.000
_cell.length_b   1.000
_cell.length_c   1.000
_cell.angle_alpha   90.00
_cell.angle_beta   90.00
_cell.angle_gamma   90.00
#
_symmetry.space_group_name_H-M   'P 1'
#
loop_
_entity.id
_entity.type
_entity.pdbx_description
1 polymer ?
#
loop_
_entity_poly.entity_id
_entity_poly.type
_entity_poly.pdbx_seq_one_letter_code
_entity_poly.pdbx_strand_id
1 'polypeptide(L)'
;RIVGLCASVANAKDLGEWIGAGAHSLYNFHPNVRPIPLEIHIQGFDISHYASRMLAMSKPMYAAITQHSPSKPVVIFVADRRQVRITAFDIIAYAGVEDNPLRFVHCSTKDLQPYLGKLKDKSLRETVPYGVAMLHDGLLPADREVVEALFGSGAVQVLVSTKDMCWGMTLATHLVVIMGTDSYDGKEHRYTHYPIFDVLQMMGRAGRPADDAIGKAVILCHTPKKEFYKKFLHEPVPVESHLDHYLHDHVSAEIVTKVIENKQEAVDYLTWTFYYRRLTQNPNYYNMTGTSHRHISDHLSELVETVVSDLEQSKCIAVEEDGNDVSALNLGMIAAYYYIRYTTIEVFNSSLKEKTKMKGILEILTSASEFDAIPVRHGEEKALQQLGSHVPLTN
;
A
#
# COMPACT_ATOMS: atom_id res chain seq x y z
N ARG A 1 21.51 18.53 4.97
CA ARG A 1 20.54 18.52 6.10
C ARG A 1 19.39 17.61 5.71
N ILE A 2 19.11 16.58 6.49
CA ILE A 2 18.00 15.64 6.26
C ILE A 2 16.86 16.02 7.22
N VAL A 3 15.62 15.98 6.74
CA VAL A 3 14.42 16.11 7.58
C VAL A 3 13.56 14.88 7.30
N GLY A 4 13.46 13.98 8.29
CA GLY A 4 12.61 12.79 8.23
C GLY A 4 11.23 13.08 8.81
N LEU A 5 10.18 12.73 8.08
CA LEU A 5 8.79 12.82 8.54
C LEU A 5 8.20 11.41 8.52
N CYS A 6 7.62 10.98 9.65
CA CYS A 6 6.95 9.69 9.75
C CYS A 6 5.76 9.78 10.70
N ALA A 7 4.90 8.77 10.67
CA ALA A 7 3.91 8.57 11.71
C ALA A 7 4.61 8.22 13.05
N SER A 8 3.84 8.14 14.14
CA SER A 8 4.37 7.67 15.43
C SER A 8 4.95 6.26 15.30
N VAL A 9 6.24 6.11 15.59
CA VAL A 9 6.96 4.84 15.49
C VAL A 9 7.60 4.46 16.82
N ALA A 10 7.63 3.17 17.14
CA ALA A 10 8.10 2.69 18.44
C ALA A 10 9.61 2.86 18.60
N ASN A 11 10.35 2.67 17.51
CA ASN A 11 11.81 2.69 17.44
C ASN A 11 12.35 3.93 16.71
N ALA A 12 11.76 5.10 16.97
CA ALA A 12 12.18 6.38 16.38
C ALA A 12 13.65 6.72 16.64
N LYS A 13 14.20 6.23 17.76
CA LYS A 13 15.60 6.44 18.13
C LYS A 13 16.55 5.87 17.07
N ASP A 14 16.29 4.65 16.59
CA ASP A 14 17.14 3.99 15.60
C ASP A 14 17.09 4.71 14.24
N LEU A 15 15.91 5.20 13.86
CA LEU A 15 15.73 6.03 12.67
C LEU A 15 16.48 7.36 12.81
N GLY A 16 16.39 8.00 13.98
CA GLY A 16 17.10 9.23 14.29
C GLY A 16 18.62 9.06 14.21
N GLU A 17 19.15 8.04 14.88
CA GLU A 17 20.58 7.71 14.84
C GLU A 17 21.07 7.36 13.44
N TRP A 18 20.27 6.63 12.65
CA TRP A 18 20.59 6.31 11.26
C TRP A 18 20.78 7.56 10.39
N ILE A 19 19.89 8.55 10.48
CA ILE A 19 19.98 9.78 9.68
C ILE A 19 20.84 10.88 10.34
N GLY A 20 21.47 10.59 11.48
CA GLY A 20 22.27 11.56 12.25
C GLY A 20 21.45 12.63 12.99
N ALA A 21 20.16 12.39 13.23
CA ALA A 21 19.32 13.24 14.07
C ALA A 21 19.54 12.88 15.56
N GLY A 22 20.32 13.71 16.25
CA GLY A 22 20.55 13.58 17.69
C GLY A 22 19.27 13.77 18.53
N ALA A 23 19.34 13.43 19.82
CA ALA A 23 18.19 13.45 20.72
C ALA A 23 17.48 14.81 20.83
N HIS A 24 18.22 15.91 20.65
CA HIS A 24 17.68 17.29 20.68
C HIS A 24 16.88 17.66 19.43
N SER A 25 17.01 16.89 18.34
CA SER A 25 16.33 17.08 17.06
C SER A 25 15.36 15.95 16.71
N LEU A 26 15.22 14.95 17.59
CA LEU A 26 14.33 13.82 17.42
C LEU A 26 13.01 14.06 18.16
N TYR A 27 11.96 14.34 17.39
CA TYR A 27 10.61 14.53 17.92
C TYR A 27 9.73 13.34 17.55
N ASN A 28 9.49 12.44 18.51
CA ASN A 28 8.60 11.31 18.36
C ASN A 28 7.41 11.47 19.32
N PHE A 29 6.20 11.54 18.77
CA PHE A 29 4.99 11.78 19.54
C PHE A 29 4.13 10.52 19.61
N HIS A 30 3.46 10.30 20.73
CA HIS A 30 2.49 9.21 20.88
C HIS A 30 1.33 9.39 19.89
N PRO A 31 0.71 8.31 19.35
CA PRO A 31 -0.45 8.39 18.43
C PRO A 31 -1.64 9.24 18.93
N ASN A 32 -1.73 9.45 20.24
CA ASN A 32 -2.75 10.26 20.90
C ASN A 32 -2.46 11.77 20.82
N VAL A 33 -1.23 12.17 20.51
CA VAL A 33 -0.85 13.57 20.30
C VAL A 33 -1.29 13.96 18.90
N ARG A 34 -2.56 14.34 18.78
CA ARG A 34 -3.18 14.80 17.54
C ARG A 34 -3.78 16.18 17.75
N PRO A 35 -3.72 17.08 16.73
CA PRO A 35 -4.44 18.35 16.78
C PRO A 35 -5.95 18.16 17.00
N ILE A 36 -6.50 17.10 16.38
CA ILE A 36 -7.89 16.67 16.58
C ILE A 36 -7.86 15.27 17.19
N PRO A 37 -8.40 15.08 18.42
CA PRO A 37 -8.55 13.75 19.02
C PRO A 37 -9.33 12.80 18.11
N LEU A 38 -8.95 11.53 18.11
CA LEU A 38 -9.58 10.49 17.30
C LEU A 38 -10.27 9.46 18.20
N GLU A 39 -11.57 9.30 18.05
CA GLU A 39 -12.36 8.23 18.67
C GLU A 39 -12.37 7.00 17.75
N ILE A 40 -11.91 5.85 18.22
CA ILE A 40 -11.73 4.63 17.42
C ILE A 40 -12.65 3.53 17.94
N HIS A 41 -13.46 2.96 17.06
CA HIS A 41 -14.31 1.79 17.35
C HIS A 41 -13.91 0.62 16.46
N ILE A 42 -13.73 -0.56 17.05
CA ILE A 42 -13.37 -1.78 16.32
C ILE A 42 -14.44 -2.84 16.55
N GLN A 43 -15.09 -3.27 15.47
CA GLN A 43 -16.10 -4.31 15.47
C GLN A 43 -15.59 -5.55 14.74
N GLY A 44 -15.49 -6.66 15.48
CA GLY A 44 -15.11 -7.96 14.94
C GLY A 44 -16.32 -8.73 14.44
N PHE A 45 -16.17 -9.39 13.29
CA PHE A 45 -17.16 -10.27 12.69
C PHE A 45 -16.58 -11.68 12.61
N ASP A 46 -17.22 -12.64 13.27
CA ASP A 46 -16.78 -14.03 13.33
C ASP A 46 -17.36 -14.84 12.17
N ILE A 47 -16.98 -14.46 10.95
CA ILE A 47 -17.40 -15.12 9.70
C ILE A 47 -16.16 -15.28 8.84
N SER A 48 -15.69 -16.51 8.64
CA SER A 48 -14.46 -16.78 7.87
C SER A 48 -14.61 -16.46 6.38
N HIS A 49 -15.76 -16.79 5.78
CA HIS A 49 -16.02 -16.56 4.37
C HIS A 49 -16.14 -15.06 4.06
N TYR A 50 -15.26 -14.54 3.19
CA TYR A 50 -15.13 -13.10 2.92
C TYR A 50 -16.45 -12.46 2.45
N ALA A 51 -17.11 -13.02 1.43
CA ALA A 51 -18.31 -12.38 0.87
C ALA A 51 -19.47 -12.34 1.89
N SER A 52 -19.64 -13.41 2.67
CA SER A 52 -20.65 -13.45 3.75
C SER A 52 -20.33 -12.45 4.86
N ARG A 53 -19.03 -12.28 5.18
CA ARG A 53 -18.56 -11.30 6.15
C ARG A 53 -18.83 -9.88 5.68
N MET A 54 -18.53 -9.56 4.41
CA MET A 54 -18.79 -8.24 3.83
C MET A 54 -20.29 -7.89 3.83
N LEU A 55 -21.16 -8.85 3.49
CA LEU A 55 -22.62 -8.65 3.60
C LEU A 55 -23.07 -8.39 5.03
N ALA A 56 -22.56 -9.17 6.00
CA ALA A 56 -22.88 -8.98 7.42
C ALA A 56 -22.40 -7.62 7.97
N MET A 57 -21.36 -7.03 7.38
CA MET A 57 -20.84 -5.70 7.73
C MET A 57 -21.69 -4.55 7.18
N SER A 58 -22.55 -4.77 6.18
CA SER A 58 -23.28 -3.70 5.49
C SER A 58 -24.23 -2.93 6.41
N LYS A 59 -25.07 -3.64 7.18
CA LYS A 59 -25.97 -3.00 8.16
C LYS A 59 -25.23 -2.28 9.29
N PRO A 60 -24.22 -2.87 9.96
CA PRO A 60 -23.39 -2.16 10.94
C PRO A 60 -22.64 -0.95 10.37
N MET A 61 -22.16 -1.01 9.13
CA MET A 61 -21.55 0.14 8.45
C MET A 61 -22.54 1.29 8.35
N TYR A 62 -23.77 1.03 7.89
CA TYR A 62 -24.80 2.06 7.82
C TYR A 62 -25.18 2.61 9.21
N ALA A 63 -25.31 1.73 10.21
CA ALA A 63 -25.55 2.12 11.60
C ALA A 63 -24.42 3.01 12.16
N ALA A 64 -23.17 2.76 11.76
CA ALA A 64 -22.04 3.58 12.17
C ALA A 64 -22.15 5.01 11.64
N ILE A 65 -22.63 5.20 10.40
CA ILE A 65 -22.90 6.52 9.83
C ILE A 65 -23.92 7.26 10.70
N THR A 66 -25.07 6.63 10.95
CA THR A 66 -26.20 7.28 11.65
C THR A 66 -25.92 7.53 13.13
N GLN A 67 -25.15 6.66 13.79
CA GLN A 67 -24.77 6.79 15.19
C GLN A 67 -23.64 7.81 15.41
N HIS A 68 -22.56 7.72 14.62
CA HIS A 68 -21.34 8.47 14.91
C HIS A 68 -21.24 9.80 14.15
N SER A 69 -21.86 9.91 12.97
CA SER A 69 -21.75 11.07 12.07
C SER A 69 -23.04 11.33 11.26
N PRO A 70 -24.19 11.59 11.92
CA PRO A 70 -25.49 11.63 11.27
C PRO A 70 -25.63 12.70 10.19
N SER A 71 -24.97 13.86 10.34
CA SER A 71 -25.09 15.04 9.47
C SER A 71 -23.74 15.59 8.98
N LYS A 72 -22.64 14.90 9.28
CA LYS A 72 -21.27 15.33 8.92
C LYS A 72 -20.65 14.39 7.90
N PRO A 73 -19.65 14.84 7.12
CA PRO A 73 -19.05 14.04 6.06
C PRO A 73 -18.54 12.69 6.54
N VAL A 74 -18.70 11.66 5.71
CA VAL A 74 -18.26 10.29 5.98
C VAL A 74 -17.53 9.71 4.77
N VAL A 75 -16.36 9.09 5.01
CA VAL A 75 -15.65 8.31 4.00
C VAL A 75 -15.66 6.84 4.41
N ILE A 76 -15.97 5.96 3.46
CA ILE A 76 -16.03 4.51 3.67
C ILE A 76 -14.99 3.87 2.76
N PHE A 77 -13.98 3.23 3.33
CA PHE A 77 -12.97 2.49 2.57
C PHE A 77 -13.35 1.02 2.44
N VAL A 78 -13.22 0.50 1.21
CA VAL A 78 -13.46 -0.90 0.86
C VAL A 78 -12.32 -1.44 -0.02
N ALA A 79 -12.24 -2.76 -0.19
CA ALA A 79 -11.12 -3.41 -0.87
C ALA A 79 -10.99 -3.05 -2.35
N ASP A 80 -12.10 -3.05 -3.09
CA ASP A 80 -12.07 -2.98 -4.55
C ASP A 80 -13.24 -2.19 -5.16
N ARG A 81 -13.15 -1.93 -6.47
CA ARG A 81 -14.12 -1.13 -7.25
C ARG A 81 -15.52 -1.73 -7.25
N ARG A 82 -15.62 -3.06 -7.25
CA ARG A 82 -16.93 -3.74 -7.24
C ARG A 82 -17.60 -3.50 -5.89
N GLN A 83 -16.85 -3.63 -4.81
CA GLN A 83 -17.35 -3.37 -3.47
C GLN A 83 -17.76 -1.90 -3.28
N VAL A 84 -17.05 -0.94 -3.88
CA VAL A 84 -17.45 0.49 -3.83
C VAL A 84 -18.89 0.67 -4.32
N ARG A 85 -19.22 0.07 -5.47
CA ARG A 85 -20.56 0.16 -6.06
C ARG A 85 -21.60 -0.53 -5.18
N ILE A 86 -21.34 -1.77 -4.75
CA ILE A 86 -22.26 -2.53 -3.89
C ILE A 86 -22.56 -1.74 -2.61
N THR A 87 -21.52 -1.28 -1.91
CA THR A 87 -21.66 -0.51 -0.67
C THR A 87 -22.40 0.80 -0.88
N ALA A 88 -22.16 1.53 -1.98
CA ALA A 88 -22.88 2.77 -2.27
C ALA A 88 -24.39 2.53 -2.46
N PHE A 89 -24.78 1.50 -3.21
CA PHE A 89 -26.19 1.16 -3.40
C PHE A 89 -26.84 0.60 -2.12
N ASP A 90 -26.10 -0.16 -1.31
CA ASP A 90 -26.60 -0.63 0.00
C ASP A 90 -26.94 0.55 0.91
N ILE A 91 -26.11 1.60 0.95
CA ILE A 91 -26.38 2.80 1.76
C ILE A 91 -27.66 3.49 1.32
N ILE A 92 -27.87 3.61 0.00
CA ILE A 92 -29.10 4.21 -0.56
C ILE A 92 -30.32 3.33 -0.22
N ALA A 93 -30.19 2.01 -0.32
CA ALA A 93 -31.26 1.08 0.01
C ALA A 93 -31.64 1.17 1.49
N TYR A 94 -30.66 1.25 2.40
CA TYR A 94 -30.92 1.44 3.83
C TYR A 94 -31.56 2.79 4.13
N ALA A 95 -31.07 3.88 3.53
CA ALA A 95 -31.67 5.20 3.68
C ALA A 95 -33.10 5.27 3.14
N GLY A 96 -33.40 4.54 2.06
CA GLY A 96 -34.73 4.48 1.45
C GLY A 96 -35.81 3.81 2.31
N VAL A 97 -35.42 3.05 3.33
CA VAL A 97 -36.35 2.44 4.31
C VAL A 97 -36.61 3.37 5.51
N GLU A 98 -35.82 4.42 5.67
CA GLU A 98 -36.01 5.43 6.73
C GLU A 98 -36.95 6.57 6.30
N ASP A 99 -37.36 7.38 7.28
CA ASP A 99 -38.26 8.53 7.07
C ASP A 99 -37.69 9.59 6.12
N ASN A 100 -36.36 9.71 6.00
CA ASN A 100 -35.69 10.65 5.09
C ASN A 100 -34.72 9.94 4.12
N PRO A 101 -35.20 9.50 2.94
CA PRO A 101 -34.38 8.85 1.92
C PRO A 101 -33.25 9.71 1.33
N LEU A 102 -33.35 11.05 1.44
CA LEU A 102 -32.37 12.01 0.89
C LEU A 102 -31.49 12.63 1.99
N ARG A 103 -31.40 11.99 3.15
CA ARG A 103 -30.68 12.51 4.33
C ARG A 103 -29.21 12.88 4.12
N PHE A 104 -28.56 12.34 3.09
CA PHE A 104 -27.16 12.59 2.79
C PHE A 104 -26.91 13.70 1.76
N VAL A 105 -27.98 14.36 1.28
CA VAL A 105 -27.90 15.51 0.37
C VAL A 105 -28.11 16.79 1.17
N HIS A 106 -27.11 17.68 1.16
CA HIS A 106 -27.15 18.96 1.89
C HIS A 106 -27.22 20.18 0.98
N CYS A 107 -27.58 19.99 -0.29
CA CYS A 107 -27.77 21.06 -1.27
C CYS A 107 -29.15 20.97 -1.93
N SER A 108 -29.58 22.05 -2.58
CA SER A 108 -30.83 22.00 -3.35
C SER A 108 -30.63 21.16 -4.61
N THR A 109 -31.70 20.50 -5.07
CA THR A 109 -31.66 19.74 -6.33
C THR A 109 -31.20 20.61 -7.51
N LYS A 110 -31.56 21.91 -7.51
CA LYS A 110 -31.16 22.86 -8.56
C LYS A 110 -29.65 23.08 -8.60
N ASP A 111 -28.99 23.10 -7.46
CA ASP A 111 -27.54 23.30 -7.36
C ASP A 111 -26.76 22.04 -7.75
N LEU A 112 -27.35 20.86 -7.57
CA LEU A 112 -26.74 19.58 -7.91
C LEU A 112 -26.83 19.25 -9.42
N GLN A 113 -27.91 19.66 -10.10
CA GLN A 113 -28.18 19.34 -11.51
C GLN A 113 -27.01 19.66 -12.48
N PRO A 114 -26.33 20.82 -12.40
CA PRO A 114 -25.20 21.13 -13.28
C PRO A 114 -24.04 20.14 -13.16
N TYR A 115 -23.84 19.56 -11.98
CA TYR A 115 -22.79 18.57 -11.74
C TYR A 115 -23.20 17.19 -12.24
N LEU A 116 -24.46 16.79 -12.06
CA LEU A 116 -25.01 15.53 -12.58
C LEU A 116 -24.91 15.45 -14.12
N GLY A 117 -25.08 16.58 -14.80
CA GLY A 117 -24.90 16.69 -16.25
C GLY A 117 -23.47 16.41 -16.72
N LYS A 118 -22.46 16.72 -15.89
CA LYS A 118 -21.03 16.53 -16.21
C LYS A 118 -20.55 15.09 -15.99
N LEU A 119 -21.19 14.37 -15.06
CA LEU A 119 -20.82 12.99 -14.74
C LEU A 119 -21.01 12.07 -15.96
N LYS A 120 -20.01 11.25 -16.27
CA LYS A 120 -20.06 10.25 -17.34
C LYS A 120 -20.33 8.85 -16.81
N ASP A 121 -19.80 8.52 -15.64
CA ASP A 121 -20.08 7.24 -14.99
C ASP A 121 -21.57 7.11 -14.63
N LYS A 122 -22.17 6.00 -15.05
CA LYS A 122 -23.60 5.73 -14.86
C LYS A 122 -23.94 5.53 -13.39
N SER A 123 -23.08 4.84 -12.64
CA SER A 123 -23.34 4.57 -11.23
C SER A 123 -23.22 5.85 -10.40
N LEU A 124 -22.27 6.75 -10.70
CA LEU A 124 -22.22 8.06 -10.04
C LEU A 124 -23.48 8.90 -10.28
N ARG A 125 -24.03 8.89 -11.50
CA ARG A 125 -25.30 9.58 -11.81
C ARG A 125 -26.49 9.03 -11.03
N GLU A 126 -26.46 7.75 -10.67
CA GLU A 126 -27.51 7.10 -9.88
C GLU A 126 -27.32 7.32 -8.37
N THR A 127 -26.08 7.38 -7.87
CA THR A 127 -25.82 7.48 -6.42
C THR A 127 -25.74 8.91 -5.89
N VAL A 128 -25.16 9.84 -6.66
CA VAL A 128 -24.94 11.24 -6.22
C VAL A 128 -26.25 11.98 -5.87
N PRO A 129 -27.38 11.79 -6.59
CA PRO A 129 -28.67 12.39 -6.21
C PRO A 129 -29.18 12.00 -4.82
N TYR A 130 -28.69 10.88 -4.26
CA TYR A 130 -29.00 10.42 -2.90
C TYR A 130 -27.93 10.80 -1.88
N GLY A 131 -26.94 11.61 -2.27
CA GLY A 131 -25.89 12.07 -1.36
C GLY A 131 -24.81 11.03 -1.08
N VAL A 132 -24.65 10.06 -1.98
CA VAL A 132 -23.59 9.05 -1.94
C VAL A 132 -22.73 9.13 -3.19
N ALA A 133 -21.46 9.51 -3.04
CA ALA A 133 -20.48 9.50 -4.11
C ALA A 133 -19.56 8.28 -4.02
N MET A 134 -18.90 7.97 -5.13
CA MET A 134 -17.93 6.88 -5.24
C MET A 134 -16.58 7.41 -5.73
N LEU A 135 -15.48 6.87 -5.23
CA LEU A 135 -14.13 7.19 -5.69
C LEU A 135 -13.30 5.93 -5.86
N HIS A 136 -12.78 5.71 -7.07
CA HIS A 136 -11.86 4.63 -7.35
C HIS A 136 -10.94 4.97 -8.52
N ASP A 137 -9.84 4.23 -8.65
CA ASP A 137 -8.81 4.33 -9.68
C ASP A 137 -9.31 4.09 -11.13
N GLY A 138 -10.57 3.68 -11.28
CA GLY A 138 -11.23 3.49 -12.57
C GLY A 138 -12.08 4.68 -13.04
N LEU A 139 -12.24 5.72 -12.23
CA LEU A 139 -13.01 6.90 -12.61
C LEU A 139 -12.24 7.77 -13.58
N LEU A 140 -12.99 8.42 -14.48
CA LEU A 140 -12.43 9.45 -15.35
C LEU A 140 -11.98 10.66 -14.50
N PRO A 141 -10.88 11.34 -14.85
CA PRO A 141 -10.41 12.52 -14.12
C PRO A 141 -11.49 13.59 -13.93
N ALA A 142 -12.30 13.83 -14.97
CA ALA A 142 -13.41 14.79 -14.90
C ALA A 142 -14.52 14.39 -13.89
N ASP A 143 -14.82 13.09 -13.77
CA ASP A 143 -15.82 12.61 -12.80
C ASP A 143 -15.25 12.70 -11.38
N ARG A 144 -13.95 12.41 -11.22
CA ARG A 144 -13.23 12.54 -9.95
C ARG A 144 -13.26 13.98 -9.43
N GLU A 145 -12.96 14.97 -10.28
CA GLU A 145 -13.01 16.39 -9.90
C GLU A 145 -14.41 16.80 -9.41
N VAL A 146 -15.46 16.33 -10.09
CA VAL A 146 -16.85 16.60 -9.69
C VAL A 146 -17.16 15.97 -8.33
N VAL A 147 -16.77 14.70 -8.12
CA VAL A 147 -16.98 14.01 -6.85
C VAL A 147 -16.24 14.71 -5.70
N GLU A 148 -14.98 15.08 -5.90
CA GLU A 148 -14.18 15.76 -4.88
C GLU A 148 -14.75 17.14 -4.55
N ALA A 149 -15.25 17.88 -5.55
CA ALA A 149 -15.91 19.18 -5.33
C ALA A 149 -17.25 19.05 -4.58
N LEU A 150 -18.08 18.07 -4.93
CA LEU A 150 -19.37 17.84 -4.28
C LEU A 150 -19.21 17.39 -2.83
N PHE A 151 -18.24 16.53 -2.55
CA PHE A 151 -17.95 16.10 -1.19
C PHE A 151 -17.25 17.21 -0.38
N GLY A 152 -16.26 17.89 -0.96
CA GLY A 152 -15.49 18.95 -0.31
C GLY A 152 -16.33 20.19 0.05
N SER A 153 -17.36 20.50 -0.75
CA SER A 153 -18.35 21.54 -0.44
C SER A 153 -19.41 21.11 0.59
N GLY A 154 -19.47 19.82 0.93
CA GLY A 154 -20.48 19.25 1.82
C GLY A 154 -21.84 18.99 1.16
N ALA A 155 -21.99 19.21 -0.14
CA ALA A 155 -23.23 18.95 -0.88
C ALA A 155 -23.66 17.48 -0.81
N VAL A 156 -22.66 16.58 -0.80
CA VAL A 156 -22.79 15.13 -0.66
C VAL A 156 -22.12 14.70 0.64
N GLN A 157 -22.83 14.00 1.51
CA GLN A 157 -22.29 13.63 2.83
C GLN A 157 -21.41 12.38 2.80
N VAL A 158 -21.69 11.40 1.95
CA VAL A 158 -21.05 10.07 2.01
C VAL A 158 -20.20 9.83 0.77
N LEU A 159 -18.96 9.41 0.98
CA LEU A 159 -18.04 8.99 -0.08
C LEU A 159 -17.57 7.56 0.16
N VAL A 160 -17.84 6.66 -0.79
CA VAL A 160 -17.31 5.29 -0.76
C VAL A 160 -16.08 5.21 -1.66
N SER A 161 -14.95 4.74 -1.13
CA SER A 161 -13.67 4.74 -1.82
C SER A 161 -12.95 3.40 -1.75
N THR A 162 -12.15 3.05 -2.77
CA THR A 162 -11.21 1.93 -2.63
C THR A 162 -10.08 2.27 -1.66
N LYS A 163 -9.50 1.25 -1.02
CA LYS A 163 -8.39 1.38 -0.07
C LYS A 163 -7.20 2.13 -0.68
N ASP A 164 -6.87 1.87 -1.95
CA ASP A 164 -5.66 2.39 -2.59
C ASP A 164 -5.74 3.91 -2.82
N MET A 165 -6.95 4.47 -2.88
CA MET A 165 -7.15 5.92 -2.99
C MET A 165 -6.81 6.68 -1.70
N CYS A 166 -6.60 5.99 -0.57
CA CYS A 166 -6.33 6.64 0.72
C CYS A 166 -5.05 7.49 0.70
N TRP A 167 -4.07 7.16 -0.14
CA TRP A 167 -2.84 7.93 -0.31
C TRP A 167 -3.02 9.15 -1.22
N GLY A 168 -3.79 9.01 -2.30
CA GLY A 168 -4.02 10.06 -3.29
C GLY A 168 -5.18 11.02 -2.99
N MET A 169 -5.93 10.79 -1.91
CA MET A 169 -7.05 11.64 -1.48
C MET A 169 -6.54 12.87 -0.70
N THR A 170 -7.14 14.04 -0.91
CA THR A 170 -6.85 15.26 -0.14
C THR A 170 -7.94 15.62 0.86
N LEU A 171 -9.13 15.01 0.69
CA LEU A 171 -10.33 15.27 1.48
C LEU A 171 -10.17 14.75 2.92
N ALA A 172 -10.51 15.59 3.89
CA ALA A 172 -10.71 15.21 5.28
C ALA A 172 -12.21 15.04 5.57
N THR A 173 -12.54 14.18 6.52
CA THR A 173 -13.92 13.79 6.83
C THR A 173 -14.13 13.74 8.34
N HIS A 174 -15.37 13.81 8.81
CA HIS A 174 -15.63 13.68 10.26
C HIS A 174 -15.54 12.22 10.71
N LEU A 175 -16.12 11.30 9.93
CA LEU A 175 -16.08 9.86 10.18
C LEU A 175 -15.38 9.13 9.03
N VAL A 176 -14.51 8.19 9.38
CA VAL A 176 -13.98 7.16 8.48
C VAL A 176 -14.54 5.80 8.90
N VAL A 177 -15.05 5.03 7.94
CA VAL A 177 -15.40 3.62 8.15
C VAL A 177 -14.50 2.76 7.27
N ILE A 178 -13.79 1.81 7.85
CA ILE A 178 -13.00 0.81 7.11
C ILE A 178 -13.81 -0.48 7.11
N MET A 179 -14.46 -0.78 5.98
CA MET A 179 -15.34 -1.93 5.82
C MET A 179 -14.56 -3.10 5.21
N GLY A 180 -14.14 -4.02 6.07
CA GLY A 180 -13.26 -5.13 5.70
C GLY A 180 -11.80 -4.67 5.61
N THR A 181 -10.88 -5.46 6.19
CA THR A 181 -9.45 -5.14 6.19
C THR A 181 -8.62 -6.19 5.44
N ASP A 182 -9.25 -6.80 4.44
CA ASP A 182 -8.67 -7.88 3.65
C ASP A 182 -8.90 -7.60 2.16
N SER A 183 -7.90 -7.89 1.33
CA SER A 183 -7.97 -7.85 -0.14
C SER A 183 -7.62 -9.21 -0.72
N TYR A 184 -8.20 -9.55 -1.86
CA TYR A 184 -7.87 -10.78 -2.57
C TYR A 184 -6.55 -10.63 -3.33
N ASP A 185 -5.61 -11.51 -3.07
CA ASP A 185 -4.39 -11.69 -3.84
C ASP A 185 -4.60 -12.85 -4.82
N GLY A 186 -4.72 -12.54 -6.11
CA GLY A 186 -4.94 -13.54 -7.15
C GLY A 186 -3.70 -14.33 -7.54
N LYS A 187 -2.49 -13.94 -7.11
CA LYS A 187 -1.28 -14.74 -7.32
C LYS A 187 -1.23 -15.90 -6.33
N GLU A 188 -1.46 -15.58 -5.06
CA GLU A 188 -1.48 -16.55 -3.96
C GLU A 188 -2.85 -17.22 -3.78
N HIS A 189 -3.84 -16.83 -4.58
CA HIS A 189 -5.24 -17.25 -4.51
C HIS A 189 -5.87 -17.16 -3.10
N ARG A 190 -5.47 -16.16 -2.31
CA ARG A 190 -5.89 -16.01 -0.91
C ARG A 190 -6.21 -14.57 -0.56
N TYR A 191 -6.92 -14.37 0.54
CA TYR A 191 -7.11 -13.03 1.10
C TYR A 191 -5.91 -12.66 1.97
N THR A 192 -5.32 -11.50 1.69
CA THR A 192 -4.26 -10.90 2.50
C THR A 192 -4.81 -9.70 3.26
N HIS A 193 -4.26 -9.48 4.45
CA HIS A 193 -4.65 -8.34 5.28
C HIS A 193 -4.04 -7.05 4.74
N TYR A 194 -4.71 -5.93 4.97
CA TYR A 194 -4.12 -4.64 4.65
C TYR A 194 -2.86 -4.39 5.47
N PRO A 195 -1.83 -3.77 4.86
CA PRO A 195 -0.74 -3.19 5.62
C PRO A 195 -1.29 -2.22 6.68
N ILE A 196 -0.72 -2.26 7.89
CA ILE A 196 -1.18 -1.38 8.98
C ILE A 196 -1.04 0.10 8.62
N PHE A 197 -0.04 0.47 7.82
CA PHE A 197 0.16 1.84 7.36
C PHE A 197 -0.97 2.33 6.45
N ASP A 198 -1.55 1.47 5.61
CA ASP A 198 -2.75 1.82 4.82
C ASP A 198 -3.94 2.09 5.73
N VAL A 199 -4.13 1.27 6.78
CA VAL A 199 -5.19 1.46 7.78
C VAL A 199 -5.00 2.77 8.55
N LEU A 200 -3.76 3.06 8.99
CA LEU A 200 -3.43 4.32 9.65
C LEU A 200 -3.66 5.53 8.71
N GLN A 201 -3.32 5.41 7.43
CA GLN A 201 -3.53 6.44 6.43
C GLN A 201 -5.02 6.71 6.19
N MET A 202 -5.84 5.65 6.08
CA MET A 202 -7.29 5.74 5.98
C MET A 202 -7.87 6.45 7.22
N MET A 203 -7.48 6.04 8.42
CA MET A 203 -7.93 6.68 9.67
C MET A 203 -7.43 8.12 9.81
N GLY A 204 -6.27 8.44 9.23
CA GLY A 204 -5.72 9.79 9.18
C GLY A 204 -6.62 10.80 8.45
N ARG A 205 -7.60 10.33 7.66
CA ARG A 205 -8.60 11.19 7.01
C ARG A 205 -9.71 11.66 7.95
N ALA A 206 -9.85 11.05 9.14
CA ALA A 206 -10.85 11.43 10.13
C ALA A 206 -10.39 12.63 10.97
N GLY A 207 -11.26 13.63 11.07
CA GLY A 207 -11.05 14.91 11.73
C GLY A 207 -10.74 16.02 10.72
N ARG A 208 -11.66 16.98 10.56
CA ARG A 208 -11.44 18.17 9.72
C ARG A 208 -10.89 19.31 10.56
N PRO A 209 -9.66 19.80 10.26
CA PRO A 209 -9.11 20.99 10.92
C PRO A 209 -10.09 22.17 10.87
N ALA A 210 -10.20 22.91 11.98
CA ALA A 210 -11.12 24.03 12.20
C ALA A 210 -12.62 23.70 12.31
N ASP A 211 -13.12 22.61 11.73
CA ASP A 211 -14.55 22.28 11.75
C ASP A 211 -14.95 21.32 12.89
N ASP A 212 -14.12 20.32 13.17
CA ASP A 212 -14.46 19.21 14.05
C ASP A 212 -13.63 19.22 15.34
N ALA A 213 -14.30 19.09 16.48
CA ALA A 213 -13.64 18.94 17.78
C ALA A 213 -13.03 17.53 17.98
N ILE A 214 -13.62 16.52 17.34
CA ILE A 214 -13.22 15.10 17.44
C ILE A 214 -13.45 14.47 16.06
N GLY A 215 -12.47 13.69 15.59
CA GLY A 215 -12.61 12.79 14.44
C GLY A 215 -13.02 11.39 14.90
N LYS A 216 -13.73 10.65 14.05
CA LYS A 216 -14.18 9.29 14.39
C LYS A 216 -13.74 8.27 13.36
N ALA A 217 -13.36 7.08 13.81
CA ALA A 217 -12.99 5.96 12.96
C ALA A 217 -13.70 4.68 13.42
N VAL A 218 -14.32 3.97 12.49
CA VAL A 218 -14.95 2.66 12.74
C VAL A 218 -14.30 1.63 11.85
N ILE A 219 -13.79 0.55 12.44
CA ILE A 219 -13.11 -0.53 11.73
C ILE A 219 -13.96 -1.79 11.86
N LEU A 220 -14.42 -2.30 10.72
CA LEU A 220 -15.16 -3.55 10.63
C LEU A 220 -14.18 -4.61 10.09
N CYS A 221 -13.77 -5.54 10.95
CA CYS A 221 -12.74 -6.52 10.61
C CYS A 221 -13.15 -7.96 10.98
N HIS A 222 -12.39 -8.93 10.50
CA HIS A 222 -12.50 -10.31 10.97
C HIS A 222 -12.09 -10.38 12.45
N THR A 223 -12.83 -11.13 13.28
CA THR A 223 -12.60 -11.20 14.74
C THR A 223 -11.16 -11.48 15.15
N PRO A 224 -10.42 -12.43 14.52
CA PRO A 224 -9.02 -12.69 14.85
C PRO A 224 -8.07 -11.49 14.68
N LYS A 225 -8.45 -10.47 13.89
CA LYS A 225 -7.66 -9.24 13.70
C LYS A 225 -8.02 -8.10 14.63
N LYS A 226 -9.07 -8.26 15.44
CA LYS A 226 -9.51 -7.20 16.36
C LYS A 226 -8.41 -6.78 17.34
N GLU A 227 -7.77 -7.75 18.01
CA GLU A 227 -6.72 -7.44 18.99
C GLU A 227 -5.45 -6.88 18.33
N PHE A 228 -5.14 -7.30 17.09
CA PHE A 228 -4.07 -6.71 16.31
C PHE A 228 -4.30 -5.20 16.10
N TYR A 229 -5.47 -4.81 15.60
CA TYR A 229 -5.78 -3.39 15.41
C TYR A 229 -5.86 -2.62 16.72
N LYS A 230 -6.46 -3.21 17.76
CA LYS A 230 -6.52 -2.58 19.08
C LYS A 230 -5.12 -2.26 19.62
N LYS A 231 -4.13 -3.13 19.41
CA LYS A 231 -2.75 -2.87 19.80
C LYS A 231 -2.11 -1.77 18.95
N PHE A 232 -2.02 -1.98 17.64
CA PHE A 232 -1.21 -1.13 16.76
C PHE A 232 -1.84 0.22 16.36
N LEU A 233 -3.10 0.47 16.75
CA LEU A 233 -3.72 1.79 16.59
C LEU A 233 -3.53 2.69 17.81
N HIS A 234 -3.28 2.12 18.98
CA HIS A 234 -3.03 2.87 20.21
C HIS A 234 -1.54 2.94 20.57
N GLU A 235 -0.77 1.95 20.14
CA GLU A 235 0.69 1.91 20.33
C GLU A 235 1.40 2.29 19.02
N PRO A 236 2.52 3.04 19.08
CA PRO A 236 3.38 3.26 17.92
C PRO A 236 3.81 1.94 17.26
N VAL A 237 3.86 1.91 15.93
CA VAL A 237 4.24 0.71 15.18
C VAL A 237 5.78 0.60 15.13
N PRO A 238 6.38 -0.56 15.42
CA PRO A 238 7.81 -0.77 15.18
C PRO A 238 8.09 -0.87 13.67
N VAL A 239 9.15 -0.24 13.20
CA VAL A 239 9.58 -0.30 11.80
C VAL A 239 10.85 -1.13 11.68
N GLU A 240 10.81 -2.16 10.85
CA GLU A 240 11.95 -3.02 10.53
C GLU A 240 12.40 -2.80 9.09
N SER A 241 13.68 -3.01 8.83
CA SER A 241 14.21 -3.00 7.48
C SER A 241 13.89 -4.31 6.77
N HIS A 242 13.67 -4.26 5.45
CA HIS A 242 13.58 -5.45 4.59
C HIS A 242 14.69 -5.45 3.52
N LEU A 243 15.75 -4.66 3.74
CA LEU A 243 16.82 -4.46 2.76
C LEU A 243 17.51 -5.77 2.36
N ASP A 244 17.63 -6.71 3.29
CA ASP A 244 18.18 -8.05 3.08
C ASP A 244 17.48 -8.85 1.97
N HIS A 245 16.19 -8.61 1.73
CA HIS A 245 15.45 -9.26 0.65
C HIS A 245 15.62 -8.61 -0.73
N TYR A 246 16.18 -7.39 -0.78
CA TYR A 246 16.28 -6.58 -1.99
C TYR A 246 17.70 -6.05 -2.23
N LEU A 247 18.70 -6.66 -1.60
CA LEU A 247 20.07 -6.14 -1.54
C LEU A 247 20.80 -6.24 -2.88
N HIS A 248 20.52 -7.27 -3.69
CA HIS A 248 21.23 -7.55 -4.95
C HIS A 248 21.25 -6.37 -5.92
N ASP A 249 20.10 -5.73 -6.14
CA ASP A 249 20.01 -4.61 -7.09
C ASP A 249 20.82 -3.39 -6.62
N HIS A 250 20.82 -3.12 -5.31
CA HIS A 250 21.61 -2.05 -4.71
C HIS A 250 23.10 -2.33 -4.81
N VAL A 251 23.56 -3.51 -4.41
CA VAL A 251 24.98 -3.88 -4.47
C VAL A 251 25.49 -3.86 -5.91
N SER A 252 24.73 -4.41 -6.87
CA SER A 252 25.07 -4.37 -8.30
C SER A 252 25.23 -2.93 -8.80
N ALA A 253 24.30 -2.03 -8.44
CA ALA A 253 24.37 -0.62 -8.83
C ALA A 253 25.59 0.10 -8.20
N GLU A 254 25.87 -0.14 -6.92
CA GLU A 254 26.99 0.49 -6.22
C GLU A 254 28.36 -0.02 -6.73
N ILE A 255 28.44 -1.28 -7.18
CA ILE A 255 29.63 -1.83 -7.88
C ILE A 255 29.79 -1.14 -9.24
N VAL A 256 28.72 -0.94 -10.01
CA VAL A 256 28.76 -0.21 -11.30
C VAL A 256 29.27 1.22 -11.11
N THR A 257 28.88 1.89 -10.02
CA THR A 257 29.36 3.24 -9.68
C THR A 257 30.73 3.28 -9.02
N LYS A 258 31.34 2.12 -8.74
CA LYS A 258 32.62 1.98 -8.01
C LYS A 258 32.60 2.58 -6.61
N VAL A 259 31.46 2.48 -5.94
CA VAL A 259 31.35 2.74 -4.48
C VAL A 259 31.72 1.48 -3.71
N ILE A 260 31.45 0.31 -4.31
CA ILE A 260 31.89 -1.00 -3.82
C ILE A 260 32.85 -1.57 -4.87
N GLU A 261 34.14 -1.64 -4.54
CA GLU A 261 35.19 -2.25 -5.37
C GLU A 261 35.63 -3.63 -4.84
N ASN A 262 35.26 -3.97 -3.60
CA ASN A 262 35.56 -5.27 -2.99
C ASN A 262 34.50 -5.69 -1.95
N LYS A 263 34.55 -6.96 -1.50
CA LYS A 263 33.61 -7.50 -0.51
C LYS A 263 33.61 -6.76 0.83
N GLN A 264 34.76 -6.24 1.28
CA GLN A 264 34.85 -5.48 2.52
C GLN A 264 34.09 -4.16 2.41
N GLU A 265 34.20 -3.46 1.28
CA GLU A 265 33.44 -2.24 1.03
C GLU A 265 31.93 -2.48 0.95
N ALA A 266 31.49 -3.67 0.52
CA ALA A 266 30.08 -4.05 0.59
C ALA A 266 29.58 -4.20 2.04
N VAL A 267 30.40 -4.79 2.93
CA VAL A 267 30.10 -4.85 4.37
C VAL A 267 30.07 -3.42 4.95
N ASP A 268 31.04 -2.59 4.59
CA ASP A 268 31.12 -1.20 5.04
C ASP A 268 29.89 -0.40 4.58
N TYR A 269 29.47 -0.56 3.33
CA TYR A 269 28.24 0.02 2.78
C TYR A 269 27.01 -0.37 3.60
N LEU A 270 26.87 -1.64 3.97
CA LEU A 270 25.77 -2.11 4.83
C LEU A 270 25.75 -1.41 6.19
N THR A 271 26.90 -1.01 6.75
CA THR A 271 26.93 -0.30 8.04
C THR A 271 26.27 1.08 8.02
N TRP A 272 26.08 1.67 6.83
CA TRP A 272 25.38 2.95 6.63
C TRP A 272 23.85 2.81 6.56
N THR A 273 23.33 1.59 6.60
CA THR A 273 21.91 1.32 6.38
C THR A 273 21.10 1.30 7.67
N PHE A 274 19.78 1.52 7.55
CA PHE A 274 18.85 1.29 8.67
C PHE A 274 18.83 -0.20 9.08
N TYR A 275 19.03 -1.10 8.11
CA TYR A 275 19.14 -2.54 8.36
C TYR A 275 20.18 -2.87 9.42
N TYR A 276 21.40 -2.35 9.26
CA TYR A 276 22.49 -2.56 10.22
C TYR A 276 22.12 -2.11 11.64
N ARG A 277 21.44 -0.97 11.78
CA ARG A 277 20.99 -0.47 13.09
C ARG A 277 20.02 -1.44 13.77
N ARG A 278 19.15 -2.09 13.00
CA ARG A 278 18.12 -2.99 13.51
C ARG A 278 18.61 -4.38 13.88
N LEU A 279 19.72 -4.86 13.31
CA LEU A 279 20.29 -6.19 13.61
C LEU A 279 20.47 -6.44 15.12
N THR A 280 20.97 -5.43 15.85
CA THR A 280 21.19 -5.55 17.30
C THR A 280 19.91 -5.43 18.14
N GLN A 281 18.88 -4.80 17.59
CA GLN A 281 17.66 -4.46 18.32
C GLN A 281 16.61 -5.57 18.22
N ASN A 282 16.57 -6.29 17.10
CA ASN A 282 15.64 -7.39 16.88
C ASN A 282 16.30 -8.52 16.05
N PRO A 283 17.35 -9.16 16.57
CA PRO A 283 18.15 -10.15 15.83
C PRO A 283 17.32 -11.30 15.26
N ASN A 284 16.33 -11.80 16.03
CA ASN A 284 15.50 -12.92 15.61
C ASN A 284 14.66 -12.61 14.37
N TYR A 285 14.28 -11.35 14.15
CA TYR A 285 13.56 -10.94 12.94
C TYR A 285 14.42 -11.12 11.68
N TYR A 286 15.73 -10.92 11.82
CA TYR A 286 16.73 -11.08 10.75
C TYR A 286 17.38 -12.47 10.77
N ASN A 287 16.76 -13.45 11.43
CA ASN A 287 17.27 -14.83 11.59
C ASN A 287 18.64 -14.94 12.27
N MET A 288 19.04 -13.95 13.07
CA MET A 288 20.30 -13.98 13.81
C MET A 288 20.15 -14.71 15.16
N THR A 289 21.21 -15.41 15.57
CA THR A 289 21.27 -16.17 16.83
C THR A 289 21.83 -15.38 18.01
N GLY A 290 22.38 -14.18 17.77
CA GLY A 290 22.98 -13.34 18.80
C GLY A 290 23.36 -11.96 18.28
N THR A 291 23.82 -11.10 19.19
CA THR A 291 24.11 -9.67 18.93
C THR A 291 25.54 -9.26 19.26
N SER A 292 26.44 -10.22 19.53
CA SER A 292 27.85 -9.88 19.70
C SER A 292 28.45 -9.38 18.38
N HIS A 293 29.55 -8.62 18.45
CA HIS A 293 30.27 -8.17 17.25
C HIS A 293 30.58 -9.30 16.27
N ARG A 294 30.91 -10.49 16.78
CA ARG A 294 31.14 -11.68 15.95
C ARG A 294 29.86 -12.12 15.23
N HIS A 295 28.73 -12.24 15.92
CA HIS A 295 27.47 -12.64 15.27
C HIS A 295 27.04 -11.67 14.16
N ILE A 296 27.20 -10.36 14.40
CA ILE A 296 26.86 -9.33 13.40
C ILE A 296 27.81 -9.40 12.21
N SER A 297 29.11 -9.52 12.47
CA SER A 297 30.12 -9.63 11.41
C SER A 297 29.90 -10.88 10.58
N ASP A 298 29.72 -12.04 11.21
CA ASP A 298 29.49 -13.31 10.53
C ASP A 298 28.22 -13.23 9.66
N HIS A 299 27.13 -12.64 10.19
CA HIS A 299 25.87 -12.44 9.46
C HIS A 299 26.01 -11.51 8.23
N LEU A 300 26.68 -10.36 8.38
CA LEU A 300 26.89 -9.44 7.26
C LEU A 300 27.81 -10.04 6.19
N SER A 301 28.86 -10.74 6.61
CA SER A 301 29.76 -11.43 5.69
C SER A 301 29.04 -12.53 4.91
N GLU A 302 28.20 -13.34 5.56
CA GLU A 302 27.40 -14.37 4.89
C GLU A 302 26.39 -13.76 3.92
N LEU A 303 25.75 -12.66 4.29
CA LEU A 303 24.82 -11.93 3.44
C LEU A 303 25.51 -11.38 2.19
N VAL A 304 26.65 -10.71 2.35
CA VAL A 304 27.44 -10.16 1.23
C VAL A 304 27.95 -11.28 0.33
N GLU A 305 28.46 -12.37 0.90
CA GLU A 305 28.95 -13.51 0.11
C GLU A 305 27.83 -14.12 -0.74
N THR A 306 26.64 -14.29 -0.15
CA THR A 306 25.46 -14.79 -0.86
C THR A 306 25.06 -13.86 -2.01
N VAL A 307 24.96 -12.56 -1.75
CA VAL A 307 24.58 -11.57 -2.78
C VAL A 307 25.60 -11.50 -3.91
N VAL A 308 26.90 -11.46 -3.58
CA VAL A 308 27.98 -11.42 -4.58
C VAL A 308 27.97 -12.71 -5.42
N SER A 309 27.83 -13.87 -4.79
CA SER A 309 27.73 -15.15 -5.49
C SER A 309 26.54 -15.20 -6.45
N ASP A 310 25.36 -14.76 -6.02
CA ASP A 310 24.15 -14.74 -6.85
C ASP A 310 24.30 -13.77 -8.04
N LEU A 311 24.89 -12.59 -7.81
CA LEU A 311 25.13 -11.59 -8.86
C LEU A 311 26.19 -12.05 -9.86
N GLU A 312 27.23 -12.74 -9.40
CA GLU A 312 28.25 -13.35 -10.26
C GLU A 312 27.64 -14.48 -11.11
N GLN A 313 26.82 -15.36 -10.51
CA GLN A 313 26.09 -16.41 -11.22
C GLN A 313 25.19 -15.82 -12.31
N SER A 314 24.55 -14.69 -12.01
CA SER A 314 23.72 -13.92 -12.95
C SER A 314 24.53 -13.14 -14.00
N LYS A 315 25.87 -13.21 -13.94
CA LYS A 315 26.83 -12.47 -14.80
C LYS A 315 26.63 -10.96 -14.76
N CYS A 316 26.12 -10.44 -13.64
CA CYS A 316 25.99 -9.00 -13.41
C CYS A 316 27.31 -8.39 -12.96
N ILE A 317 28.10 -9.15 -12.20
CA ILE A 317 29.44 -8.78 -11.72
C ILE A 317 30.41 -9.94 -11.97
N ALA A 318 31.70 -9.67 -11.81
CA ALA A 318 32.76 -10.67 -11.73
C ALA A 318 33.49 -10.52 -10.39
N VAL A 319 33.87 -11.65 -9.78
CA VAL A 319 34.83 -11.68 -8.68
C VAL A 319 36.21 -11.94 -9.29
N GLU A 320 37.19 -11.10 -8.95
CA GLU A 320 38.54 -11.19 -9.48
C GLU A 320 39.31 -12.41 -8.91
N GLU A 321 40.49 -12.72 -9.45
CA GLU A 321 41.26 -13.92 -9.09
C GLU A 321 41.65 -14.00 -7.60
N ASP A 322 41.69 -12.87 -6.92
CA ASP A 322 41.98 -12.77 -5.48
C ASP A 322 40.79 -13.20 -4.59
N GLY A 323 39.62 -13.40 -5.18
CA GLY A 323 38.38 -13.80 -4.51
C GLY A 323 37.71 -12.70 -3.69
N ASN A 324 38.21 -11.45 -3.78
CA ASN A 324 37.80 -10.34 -2.93
C ASN A 324 37.35 -9.12 -3.72
N ASP A 325 38.09 -8.75 -4.77
CA ASP A 325 37.77 -7.60 -5.60
C ASP A 325 36.61 -7.93 -6.54
N VAL A 326 35.73 -6.96 -6.78
CA VAL A 326 34.54 -7.12 -7.62
C VAL A 326 34.49 -6.06 -8.70
N SER A 327 34.08 -6.46 -9.90
CA SER A 327 33.94 -5.55 -11.03
C SER A 327 32.60 -5.74 -11.75
N ALA A 328 32.04 -4.64 -12.26
CA ALA A 328 30.78 -4.68 -12.99
C ALA A 328 30.95 -5.31 -14.38
N LEU A 329 30.03 -6.20 -14.75
CA LEU A 329 29.92 -6.74 -16.11
C LEU A 329 28.84 -6.02 -16.90
N ASN A 330 28.78 -6.29 -18.21
CA ASN A 330 27.84 -5.65 -19.12
C ASN A 330 26.38 -5.78 -18.67
N LEU A 331 25.97 -6.94 -18.12
CA LEU A 331 24.60 -7.13 -17.65
C LEU A 331 24.29 -6.28 -16.40
N GLY A 332 25.23 -6.18 -15.46
CA GLY A 332 25.07 -5.32 -14.28
C GLY A 332 25.00 -3.84 -14.68
N MET A 333 25.83 -3.41 -15.65
CA MET A 333 25.77 -2.05 -16.21
C MET A 333 24.40 -1.77 -16.85
N ILE A 334 23.84 -2.71 -17.62
CA ILE A 334 22.50 -2.57 -18.22
C ILE A 334 21.42 -2.49 -17.13
N ALA A 335 21.47 -3.38 -16.14
CA ALA A 335 20.51 -3.42 -15.02
C ALA A 335 20.49 -2.09 -14.26
N ALA A 336 21.67 -1.60 -13.85
CA ALA A 336 21.84 -0.36 -13.12
C ALA A 336 21.43 0.87 -13.96
N TYR A 337 21.79 0.90 -15.25
CA TYR A 337 21.48 2.03 -16.13
C TYR A 337 19.98 2.21 -16.38
N TYR A 338 19.25 1.12 -16.58
CA TYR A 338 17.80 1.16 -16.85
C TYR A 338 16.93 0.97 -15.61
N TYR A 339 17.55 0.78 -14.43
CA TYR A 339 16.87 0.50 -13.18
C TYR A 339 15.93 -0.73 -13.28
N ILE A 340 16.50 -1.83 -13.75
CA ILE A 340 15.84 -3.13 -13.95
C ILE A 340 16.42 -4.11 -12.94
N ARG A 341 15.57 -4.97 -12.36
CA ARG A 341 15.99 -6.03 -11.44
C ARG A 341 17.01 -6.97 -12.07
N TYR A 342 18.00 -7.39 -11.29
CA TYR A 342 19.03 -8.32 -11.76
C TYR A 342 18.43 -9.65 -12.26
N THR A 343 17.37 -10.15 -11.61
CA THR A 343 16.63 -11.36 -12.00
C THR A 343 15.99 -11.23 -13.38
N THR A 344 15.47 -10.05 -13.73
CA THR A 344 14.93 -9.79 -15.07
C THR A 344 16.02 -9.89 -16.14
N ILE A 345 17.18 -9.30 -15.87
CA ILE A 345 18.32 -9.36 -16.80
C ILE A 345 18.88 -10.79 -16.91
N GLU A 346 18.90 -11.55 -15.81
CA GLU A 346 19.25 -12.97 -15.82
C GLU A 346 18.30 -13.79 -16.72
N VAL A 347 16.98 -13.58 -16.59
CA VAL A 347 15.96 -14.20 -17.44
C VAL A 347 16.16 -13.80 -18.89
N PHE A 348 16.47 -12.53 -19.18
CA PHE A 348 16.70 -12.06 -20.54
C PHE A 348 17.94 -12.69 -21.15
N ASN A 349 19.04 -12.77 -20.39
CA ASN A 349 20.30 -13.36 -20.83
C ASN A 349 20.18 -14.88 -21.09
N SER A 350 19.40 -15.59 -20.28
CA SER A 350 19.16 -17.03 -20.47
C SER A 350 18.15 -17.33 -21.59
N SER A 351 17.22 -16.41 -21.87
CA SER A 351 16.10 -16.66 -22.80
C SER A 351 16.31 -16.08 -24.20
N LEU A 352 17.00 -14.95 -24.35
CA LEU A 352 17.24 -14.31 -25.65
C LEU A 352 18.32 -15.07 -26.44
N LYS A 353 18.00 -15.40 -27.69
CA LYS A 353 18.90 -16.06 -28.63
C LYS A 353 18.90 -15.28 -29.95
N GLU A 354 19.92 -15.47 -30.78
CA GLU A 354 20.04 -14.80 -32.09
C GLU A 354 18.79 -14.98 -32.99
N LYS A 355 18.09 -16.12 -32.83
CA LYS A 355 16.90 -16.48 -33.62
C LYS A 355 15.57 -16.07 -32.96
N THR A 356 15.58 -15.42 -31.80
CA THR A 356 14.35 -15.03 -31.10
C THR A 356 13.60 -13.99 -31.92
N LYS A 357 12.35 -14.30 -32.29
CA LYS A 357 11.46 -13.41 -33.06
C LYS A 357 10.54 -12.62 -32.14
N MET A 358 9.80 -11.66 -32.71
CA MET A 358 8.89 -10.76 -31.98
C MET A 358 8.00 -11.45 -30.94
N LYS A 359 7.38 -12.60 -31.28
CA LYS A 359 6.55 -13.38 -30.32
C LYS A 359 7.36 -13.78 -29.08
N GLY A 360 8.53 -14.38 -29.29
CA GLY A 360 9.41 -14.79 -28.19
C GLY A 360 9.98 -13.60 -27.41
N ILE A 361 10.28 -12.48 -28.08
CA ILE A 361 10.71 -11.25 -27.39
C ILE A 361 9.60 -10.75 -26.45
N LEU A 362 8.34 -10.77 -26.92
CA LEU A 362 7.22 -10.35 -26.08
C LEU A 362 7.00 -11.30 -24.90
N GLU A 363 7.08 -12.61 -25.11
CA GLU A 363 6.97 -13.61 -24.04
C GLU A 363 8.06 -13.41 -22.97
N ILE A 364 9.31 -13.21 -23.39
CA ILE A 364 10.45 -12.93 -22.50
C ILE A 364 10.25 -11.60 -21.77
N LEU A 365 9.80 -10.56 -22.47
CA LEU A 365 9.52 -9.27 -21.84
C LEU A 365 8.45 -9.42 -20.76
N THR A 366 7.36 -10.16 -21.04
CA THR A 366 6.28 -10.36 -20.07
C THR A 366 6.67 -11.22 -18.87
N SER A 367 7.79 -11.95 -18.91
CA SER A 367 8.34 -12.67 -17.76
C SER A 367 9.27 -11.80 -16.89
N ALA A 368 9.44 -10.52 -17.21
CA ALA A 368 10.23 -9.60 -16.40
C ALA A 368 9.64 -9.50 -14.98
N SER A 369 10.53 -9.56 -13.98
CA SER A 369 10.13 -9.54 -12.58
C SER A 369 9.34 -8.27 -12.25
N GLU A 370 9.60 -7.13 -12.91
CA GLU A 370 8.85 -5.86 -12.78
C GLU A 370 7.34 -6.03 -12.87
N PHE A 371 6.87 -6.95 -13.72
CA PHE A 371 5.45 -7.21 -13.90
C PHE A 371 4.82 -8.00 -12.75
N ASP A 372 5.62 -8.45 -11.78
CA ASP A 372 5.09 -9.02 -10.54
C ASP A 372 4.27 -8.02 -9.72
N ALA A 373 4.46 -6.71 -9.91
CA ALA A 373 3.64 -5.72 -9.23
C ALA A 373 2.20 -5.65 -9.79
N ILE A 374 1.93 -6.25 -10.96
CA ILE A 374 0.60 -6.24 -11.57
C ILE A 374 -0.32 -7.17 -10.77
N PRO A 375 -1.42 -6.65 -10.18
CA PRO A 375 -2.32 -7.45 -9.37
C PRO A 375 -3.22 -8.31 -10.25
N VAL A 376 -3.49 -9.54 -9.80
CA VAL A 376 -4.53 -10.42 -10.36
C VAL A 376 -5.76 -10.34 -9.47
N ARG A 377 -6.91 -9.94 -10.02
CA ARG A 377 -8.14 -9.76 -9.25
C ARG A 377 -9.03 -10.99 -9.31
N HIS A 378 -9.97 -11.07 -8.36
CA HIS A 378 -10.90 -12.18 -8.30
C HIS A 378 -11.77 -12.26 -9.57
N GLY A 379 -11.73 -13.41 -10.24
CA GLY A 379 -12.53 -13.67 -11.45
C GLY A 379 -11.95 -13.10 -12.74
N GLU A 380 -10.75 -12.52 -12.73
CA GLU A 380 -10.12 -11.98 -13.96
C GLU A 380 -9.70 -13.07 -14.95
N GLU A 381 -9.45 -14.29 -14.50
CA GLU A 381 -8.97 -15.39 -15.36
C GLU A 381 -9.86 -15.59 -16.60
N LYS A 382 -11.19 -15.60 -16.43
CA LYS A 382 -12.13 -15.76 -17.55
C LYS A 382 -12.07 -14.59 -18.53
N ALA A 383 -11.95 -13.36 -18.00
CA ALA A 383 -11.84 -12.17 -18.83
C ALA A 383 -10.52 -12.14 -19.59
N LEU A 384 -9.42 -12.55 -18.96
CA LEU A 384 -8.10 -12.67 -19.58
C LEU A 384 -8.06 -13.79 -20.63
N GLN A 385 -8.73 -14.92 -20.40
CA GLN A 385 -8.88 -15.98 -21.42
C GLN A 385 -9.67 -15.50 -22.64
N GLN A 386 -10.78 -14.77 -22.41
CA GLN A 386 -11.57 -14.18 -23.50
C GLN A 386 -10.80 -13.11 -24.26
N LEU A 387 -10.02 -12.27 -23.57
CA LEU A 387 -9.14 -11.31 -24.23
C LEU A 387 -8.06 -12.04 -25.03
N GLY A 388 -7.48 -13.08 -24.43
CA GLY A 388 -6.50 -13.97 -25.03
C GLY A 388 -6.96 -14.49 -26.40
N SER A 389 -8.19 -14.97 -26.53
CA SER A 389 -8.68 -15.50 -27.81
C SER A 389 -8.80 -14.47 -28.94
N HIS A 390 -8.70 -13.16 -28.65
CA HIS A 390 -8.82 -12.09 -29.63
C HIS A 390 -7.48 -11.38 -29.92
N VAL A 391 -6.38 -11.75 -29.25
CA VAL A 391 -5.08 -11.13 -29.50
C VAL A 391 -4.31 -11.87 -30.61
N PRO A 392 -3.53 -11.14 -31.44
CA PRO A 392 -2.87 -11.69 -32.64
C PRO A 392 -1.77 -12.71 -32.35
N LEU A 393 -1.32 -12.80 -31.09
CA LEU A 393 -0.26 -13.72 -30.64
C LEU A 393 -0.86 -14.82 -29.76
N THR A 394 -1.91 -15.48 -30.24
CA THR A 394 -2.40 -16.74 -29.66
C THR A 394 -1.63 -17.93 -30.25
N ASN A 395 -1.63 -19.05 -29.52
CA ASN A 395 -0.81 -20.24 -29.80
C ASN A 395 -0.66 -20.60 -31.28
#